data_AF-A0A976IKF5-F1
#
_entry.id   AF-A0A976IKF5-F1
#
_cell.length_a   1.000
_cell.length_b   1.000
_cell.length_c   1.000
_cell.angle_alpha   90.00
_cell.angle_beta   90.00
_cell.angle_gamma   90.00
#
_symmetry.space_group_name_H-M   'P 1'
#
loop_
_entity.id
_entity.type
_entity.pdbx_description
1 polymer ?
#
loop_
_entity_poly.entity_id
_entity_poly.type
_entity_poly.pdbx_seq_one_letter_code
_entity_poly.pdbx_strand_id
1 'polypeptide(L)'
;MHVWNLASVLAVLTLSQQVAAKGSGSKDRPGNCKDTEDCKTKGYECVALQTTRAGTETVKQCLPKEQDSDVCSGQYPGLCPSFSSWKTPYNQISSVCTYKPADKCVNGDESSAGSKGGVICVGGAKDPDGKTFDAIYGCADFDTSELELLFGEEGANDLAAELGTAPAIIEDCLSTNATSNSTLLCSGQGTCVPDAMGSLTYNCRCNIGYSGNFCEFIDSNKCQLPGQCATGVCNLDTQECECAAGTTGDQCSECDAKSSEACNGKGMCSNSVCKCEEGWEGLQCTKESAVKKSAKSTKKATTETTSGGTMLSAYSFGSITMSLAVLLAAIFFN
;
A
#
# COMPACT_ATOMS: atom_id res chain seq x y z
N MET A 1 38.25 -53.08 40.08
CA MET A 1 39.16 -52.06 39.52
C MET A 1 38.89 -51.98 38.03
N HIS A 2 38.63 -50.77 37.52
CA HIS A 2 38.47 -50.29 36.13
C HIS A 2 38.57 -51.33 34.98
N VAL A 3 37.76 -51.27 33.91
CA VAL A 3 37.70 -50.17 32.93
C VAL A 3 36.40 -50.32 32.10
N TRP A 4 35.68 -49.21 31.90
CA TRP A 4 34.63 -49.07 30.88
C TRP A 4 35.27 -48.96 29.49
N ASN A 5 34.83 -49.80 28.54
CA ASN A 5 35.05 -49.58 27.11
C ASN A 5 33.82 -48.87 26.53
N LEU A 6 33.96 -47.57 26.27
CA LEU A 6 33.04 -46.79 25.45
C LEU A 6 33.37 -47.04 23.97
N ALA A 7 32.45 -47.67 23.25
CA ALA A 7 32.48 -47.76 21.80
C ALA A 7 31.91 -46.46 21.20
N SER A 8 32.76 -45.76 20.44
CA SER A 8 32.44 -44.57 19.68
C SER A 8 31.40 -44.85 18.59
N VAL A 9 30.28 -44.13 18.61
CA VAL A 9 29.42 -43.92 17.45
C VAL A 9 29.34 -42.42 17.23
N LEU A 10 30.14 -41.91 16.29
CA LEU A 10 29.99 -40.57 15.74
C LEU A 10 28.71 -40.54 14.89
N ALA A 11 27.61 -40.07 15.47
CA ALA A 11 26.49 -39.57 14.70
C ALA A 11 26.73 -38.06 14.47
N VAL A 12 27.24 -37.72 13.29
CA VAL A 12 27.27 -36.33 12.81
C VAL A 12 25.84 -35.92 12.50
N LEU A 13 25.14 -35.38 13.51
CA LEU A 13 23.91 -34.63 13.32
C LEU A 13 24.29 -33.31 12.65
N THR A 14 24.16 -33.25 11.33
CA THR A 14 24.13 -31.99 10.60
C THR A 14 22.88 -31.22 11.05
N LEU A 15 23.04 -30.37 12.07
CA LEU A 15 22.08 -29.32 12.38
C LEU A 15 22.09 -28.37 11.18
N SER A 16 21.13 -28.55 10.26
CA SER A 16 20.74 -27.50 9.32
C SER A 16 20.24 -26.33 10.16
N GLN A 17 21.13 -25.39 10.47
CA GLN A 17 20.72 -24.08 10.97
C GLN A 17 19.94 -23.40 9.84
N GLN A 18 18.63 -23.60 9.83
CA GLN A 18 17.73 -22.58 9.33
C GLN A 18 17.95 -21.37 10.23
N VAL A 19 18.83 -20.47 9.79
CA VAL A 19 18.78 -19.07 10.21
C VAL A 19 17.46 -18.57 9.66
N ALA A 20 16.38 -18.78 10.42
CA ALA A 20 15.18 -18.00 10.30
C ALA A 20 15.65 -16.54 10.43
N ALA A 21 15.58 -15.81 9.32
CA ALA A 21 15.76 -14.38 9.32
C ALA A 21 14.92 -13.84 10.47
N LYS A 22 15.59 -13.22 11.43
CA LYS A 22 14.98 -12.61 12.60
C LYS A 22 14.21 -11.40 12.08
N GLY A 23 13.02 -11.64 11.53
CA GLY A 23 12.08 -10.61 11.17
C GLY A 23 11.79 -9.82 12.43
N SER A 24 12.12 -8.54 12.41
CA SER A 24 11.64 -7.56 13.39
C SER A 24 10.13 -7.78 13.55
N GLY A 25 9.73 -8.32 14.69
CA GLY A 25 8.33 -8.59 14.99
C GLY A 25 7.51 -7.30 14.99
N SER A 26 6.20 -7.44 15.07
CA SER A 26 5.14 -6.42 15.15
C SER A 26 5.29 -5.31 16.21
N LYS A 27 6.46 -5.16 16.86
CA LYS A 27 6.75 -4.19 17.93
C LYS A 27 7.40 -2.89 17.43
N ASP A 28 7.86 -2.82 16.18
CA ASP A 28 8.65 -1.69 15.64
C ASP A 28 7.91 -0.95 14.51
N ARG A 29 6.63 -0.61 14.71
CA ARG A 29 5.86 0.15 13.73
C ARG A 29 5.40 1.47 14.35
N PRO A 30 5.81 2.64 13.82
CA PRO A 30 5.40 3.91 14.37
C PRO A 30 3.88 4.01 14.45
N GLY A 31 3.38 4.32 15.65
CA GLY A 31 1.96 4.51 15.92
C GLY A 31 1.12 3.26 16.05
N ASN A 32 1.68 2.05 15.92
CA ASN A 32 0.91 0.83 16.13
C ASN A 32 0.40 0.77 17.57
N CYS A 33 -0.92 0.72 17.72
CA CYS A 33 -1.61 0.49 18.97
C CYS A 33 -2.28 -0.89 18.92
N LYS A 34 -1.91 -1.76 19.86
CA LYS A 34 -2.51 -3.08 20.06
C LYS A 34 -3.80 -2.96 20.85
N ASP A 35 -3.82 -2.05 21.82
CA ASP A 35 -4.97 -1.67 22.61
C ASP A 35 -5.12 -0.14 22.66
N THR A 36 -6.20 0.33 23.29
CA THR A 36 -6.46 1.76 23.43
C THR A 36 -5.50 2.47 24.37
N GLU A 37 -4.80 1.73 25.25
CA GLU A 37 -3.89 2.28 26.26
C GLU A 37 -2.48 2.56 25.72
N ASP A 38 -2.15 1.99 24.55
CA ASP A 38 -0.87 2.23 23.87
C ASP A 38 -0.67 3.69 23.46
N CYS A 39 -1.75 4.44 23.23
CA CYS A 39 -1.71 5.86 22.88
C CYS A 39 -1.56 6.73 24.14
N LYS A 40 -0.36 6.74 24.72
CA LYS A 40 -0.05 7.43 25.99
C LYS A 40 -0.01 8.96 25.90
N THR A 41 0.09 9.50 24.70
CA THR A 41 0.08 10.96 24.47
C THR A 41 -1.33 11.48 24.69
N LYS A 42 -1.47 12.54 25.51
CA LYS A 42 -2.76 13.18 25.74
C LYS A 42 -3.31 13.71 24.41
N GLY A 43 -4.59 13.47 24.14
CA GLY A 43 -5.24 13.91 22.91
C GLY A 43 -4.97 12.99 21.71
N TYR A 44 -4.63 11.73 21.97
CA TYR A 44 -4.55 10.69 20.94
C TYR A 44 -5.42 9.51 21.33
N GLU A 45 -5.98 8.83 20.33
CA GLU A 45 -6.69 7.57 20.52
C GLU A 45 -6.28 6.52 19.49
N CYS A 46 -6.51 5.25 19.84
CA CYS A 46 -6.27 4.13 18.95
C CYS A 46 -7.43 3.98 17.96
N VAL A 47 -7.18 4.33 16.71
CA VAL A 47 -8.18 4.28 15.64
C VAL A 47 -7.91 3.11 14.71
N ALA A 48 -8.94 2.32 14.44
CA ALA A 48 -8.87 1.17 13.55
C ALA A 48 -9.33 1.52 12.14
N LEU A 49 -8.70 0.92 11.13
CA LEU A 49 -9.23 0.85 9.78
C LEU A 49 -9.72 -0.58 9.52
N GLN A 50 -10.93 -0.72 8.99
CA GLN A 50 -11.48 -2.04 8.66
C GLN A 50 -10.73 -2.62 7.45
N THR A 51 -10.30 -3.89 7.53
CA THR A 51 -9.70 -4.58 6.39
C THR A 51 -9.76 -6.10 6.59
N THR A 52 -9.97 -6.81 5.48
CA THR A 52 -9.81 -8.27 5.35
C THR A 52 -8.53 -8.66 4.61
N ARG A 53 -7.62 -7.70 4.35
CA ARG A 53 -6.37 -7.94 3.62
C ARG A 53 -5.53 -9.02 4.28
N ALA A 54 -5.21 -10.05 3.51
CA ALA A 54 -4.42 -11.18 3.98
C ALA A 54 -3.04 -10.74 4.52
N GLY A 55 -2.62 -11.35 5.64
CA GLY A 55 -1.33 -11.05 6.27
C GLY A 55 -1.27 -9.72 7.04
N THR A 56 -2.42 -9.05 7.20
CA THR A 56 -2.55 -7.90 8.09
C THR A 56 -3.22 -8.31 9.40
N GLU A 57 -2.68 -7.82 10.51
CA GLU A 57 -3.24 -7.94 11.86
C GLU A 57 -3.05 -6.59 12.56
N THR A 58 -3.98 -6.20 13.43
CA THR A 58 -3.85 -4.96 14.20
C THR A 58 -3.66 -3.73 13.29
N VAL A 59 -4.62 -3.51 12.39
CA VAL A 59 -4.66 -2.36 11.48
C VAL A 59 -5.23 -1.15 12.20
N LYS A 60 -4.48 -0.68 13.20
CA LYS A 60 -4.85 0.44 14.07
C LYS A 60 -3.63 1.32 14.35
N GLN A 61 -3.87 2.63 14.43
CA GLN A 61 -2.83 3.62 14.73
C GLN A 61 -3.29 4.64 15.76
N CYS A 62 -2.35 5.20 16.52
CA CYS A 62 -2.60 6.37 17.36
C CYS A 62 -2.79 7.61 16.48
N LEU A 63 -3.98 8.21 16.55
CA LEU A 63 -4.36 9.42 15.82
C LEU A 63 -4.79 10.52 16.79
N PRO A 64 -4.69 11.81 16.41
CA PRO A 64 -5.19 12.91 17.22
C PRO A 64 -6.69 12.79 17.52
N LYS A 65 -7.06 13.17 18.74
CA LYS A 65 -8.44 13.32 19.23
C LYS A 65 -8.51 14.44 20.25
N GLU A 66 -8.89 15.62 19.79
CA GLU A 66 -9.11 16.79 20.64
C GLU A 66 -10.53 16.82 21.21
N GLN A 67 -11.49 16.25 20.47
CA GLN A 67 -12.92 16.22 20.80
C GLN A 67 -13.60 14.94 20.29
N ASP A 68 -14.81 14.65 20.75
CA ASP A 68 -15.52 13.41 20.42
C ASP A 68 -15.91 13.28 18.94
N SER A 69 -16.00 14.39 18.21
CA SER A 69 -16.25 14.41 16.77
C SER A 69 -15.01 14.12 15.91
N ASP A 70 -13.82 14.00 16.52
CA ASP A 70 -12.58 13.67 15.82
C ASP A 70 -12.51 12.16 15.59
N VAL A 71 -13.28 11.69 14.63
CA VAL A 71 -13.36 10.28 14.25
C VAL A 71 -12.77 10.05 12.86
N CYS A 72 -12.29 8.82 12.61
CA CYS A 72 -11.99 8.40 11.24
C CYS A 72 -13.29 8.26 10.44
N SER A 73 -13.72 9.38 9.88
CA SER A 73 -14.74 9.51 8.85
C SER A 73 -14.13 10.08 7.56
N GLY A 74 -12.83 10.38 7.58
CA GLY A 74 -12.13 11.07 6.50
C GLY A 74 -12.57 12.52 6.29
N GLN A 75 -13.45 13.06 7.15
CA GLN A 75 -13.88 14.47 7.09
C GLN A 75 -12.72 15.45 7.32
N TYR A 76 -11.76 15.07 8.16
CA TYR A 76 -10.60 15.89 8.50
C TYR A 76 -9.29 15.16 8.14
N PRO A 77 -8.28 15.90 7.62
CA PRO A 77 -6.94 15.38 7.36
C PRO A 77 -6.39 14.55 8.52
N GLY A 78 -5.88 13.35 8.21
CA GLY A 78 -5.22 12.40 9.14
C GLY A 78 -5.93 12.12 10.46
N LEU A 79 -7.26 12.12 10.43
CA LEU A 79 -8.06 11.40 11.42
C LEU A 79 -8.32 9.95 11.02
N CYS A 80 -7.76 9.49 9.89
CA CYS A 80 -7.76 8.09 9.49
C CYS A 80 -6.33 7.54 9.43
N PRO A 81 -6.12 6.25 9.76
CA PRO A 81 -4.80 5.63 9.72
C PRO A 81 -4.16 5.69 8.32
N SER A 82 -2.84 5.83 8.27
CA SER A 82 -2.03 5.66 7.05
C SER A 82 -0.89 4.69 7.31
N PHE A 83 -0.78 3.69 6.44
CA PHE A 83 0.15 2.57 6.60
C PHE A 83 1.28 2.60 5.56
N SER A 84 1.43 3.70 4.82
CA SER A 84 2.38 3.81 3.69
C SER A 84 3.84 3.57 4.10
N SER A 85 4.23 3.97 5.30
CA SER A 85 5.58 3.73 5.87
C SER A 85 5.78 2.34 6.45
N TRP A 86 4.71 1.54 6.62
CA TRP A 86 4.82 0.21 7.19
C TRP A 86 5.36 -0.79 6.14
N LYS A 87 5.79 -1.97 6.58
CA LYS A 87 6.23 -3.03 5.66
C LYS A 87 5.04 -3.70 4.99
N THR A 88 5.24 -4.26 3.80
CA THR A 88 4.25 -5.11 3.12
C THR A 88 3.77 -6.24 4.04
N PRO A 89 2.46 -6.56 4.07
CA PRO A 89 1.39 -6.05 3.19
C PRO A 89 0.71 -4.74 3.64
N TYR A 90 1.12 -4.14 4.76
CA TYR A 90 0.42 -2.96 5.31
C TYR A 90 0.53 -1.71 4.43
N ASN A 91 1.68 -1.50 3.78
CA ASN A 91 1.85 -0.40 2.83
C ASN A 91 1.09 -0.57 1.50
N GLN A 92 0.23 -1.58 1.40
CA GLN A 92 -0.70 -1.75 0.29
C GLN A 92 -2.13 -1.31 0.68
N ILE A 93 -2.34 -0.93 1.95
CA ILE A 93 -3.63 -0.49 2.47
C ILE A 93 -3.93 0.92 1.94
N SER A 94 -5.09 1.08 1.30
CA SER A 94 -5.61 2.39 0.88
C SER A 94 -6.83 2.76 1.72
N SER A 95 -6.74 3.80 2.53
CA SER A 95 -7.84 4.23 3.40
C SER A 95 -8.95 4.91 2.56
N VAL A 96 -10.14 4.33 2.58
CA VAL A 96 -11.34 4.84 1.90
C VAL A 96 -12.50 4.89 2.86
N CYS A 97 -13.21 6.01 2.90
CA CYS A 97 -14.47 6.12 3.62
C CYS A 97 -15.62 6.13 2.60
N THR A 98 -16.63 5.30 2.83
CA THR A 98 -17.78 5.17 1.92
C THR A 98 -18.96 4.54 2.66
N TYR A 99 -20.03 4.25 1.93
CA TYR A 99 -21.28 3.73 2.45
C TYR A 99 -21.26 2.21 2.57
N LYS A 100 -21.88 1.71 3.63
CA LYS A 100 -22.19 0.30 3.81
C LYS A 100 -23.65 0.16 4.23
N PRO A 101 -24.29 -0.99 3.95
CA PRO A 101 -25.70 -1.16 4.25
C PRO A 101 -25.96 -1.01 5.75
N ALA A 102 -27.15 -0.50 6.07
CA ALA A 102 -27.58 -0.27 7.43
C ALA A 102 -28.89 -1.01 7.72
N ASP A 103 -28.88 -1.86 8.73
CA ASP A 103 -30.11 -2.44 9.25
C ASP A 103 -30.77 -1.44 10.22
N LYS A 104 -32.04 -1.12 9.98
CA LYS A 104 -32.89 -0.32 10.88
C LYS A 104 -32.40 1.13 11.06
N CYS A 105 -32.40 1.88 9.97
CA CYS A 105 -32.19 3.32 10.02
C CYS A 105 -33.21 4.03 10.91
N VAL A 106 -32.71 4.89 11.80
CA VAL A 106 -33.54 5.85 12.53
C VAL A 106 -33.35 7.23 11.93
N ASN A 107 -34.44 7.83 11.46
CA ASN A 107 -34.47 9.21 10.99
C ASN A 107 -34.72 10.13 12.21
N GLY A 108 -33.70 10.82 12.72
CA GLY A 108 -33.85 11.83 13.79
C GLY A 108 -32.66 11.92 14.76
N ASP A 109 -32.73 12.90 15.68
CA ASP A 109 -31.70 13.24 16.66
C ASP A 109 -31.21 12.04 17.50
N GLU A 110 -29.93 12.11 17.90
CA GLU A 110 -29.12 11.10 18.61
C GLU A 110 -29.83 10.42 19.80
N SER A 111 -30.80 11.10 20.40
CA SER A 111 -31.62 10.61 21.52
C SER A 111 -32.56 9.44 21.17
N SER A 112 -32.72 9.10 19.89
CA SER A 112 -33.61 8.03 19.43
C SER A 112 -32.92 6.71 19.03
N ALA A 113 -31.60 6.71 18.81
CA ALA A 113 -30.83 5.50 18.46
C ALA A 113 -30.72 4.51 19.65
N GLY A 114 -30.54 5.04 20.86
CA GLY A 114 -30.34 4.22 22.08
C GLY A 114 -31.56 3.47 22.59
N SER A 115 -32.79 3.86 22.20
CA SER A 115 -34.02 3.29 22.79
C SER A 115 -34.70 2.21 21.94
N LYS A 116 -34.28 2.00 20.67
CA LYS A 116 -34.89 1.02 19.75
C LYS A 116 -33.89 0.11 19.01
N GLY A 117 -32.59 0.25 19.28
CA GLY A 117 -31.55 -0.57 18.64
C GLY A 117 -31.43 -0.36 17.13
N GLY A 118 -31.62 0.88 16.67
CA GLY A 118 -31.41 1.30 15.28
C GLY A 118 -30.16 2.18 15.14
N VAL A 119 -29.69 2.37 13.91
CA VAL A 119 -28.47 3.16 13.59
C VAL A 119 -28.83 4.47 12.90
N ILE A 120 -28.01 5.51 13.12
CA ILE A 120 -28.15 6.80 12.42
C ILE A 120 -27.59 6.62 11.01
N CYS A 121 -28.44 6.82 10.01
CA CYS A 121 -28.08 6.63 8.61
C CYS A 121 -27.74 7.93 7.91
N VAL A 122 -27.03 7.79 6.79
CA VAL A 122 -26.66 8.90 5.92
C VAL A 122 -27.92 9.48 5.28
N GLY A 123 -28.26 10.70 5.69
CA GLY A 123 -29.40 11.41 5.12
C GLY A 123 -29.18 11.74 3.65
N GLY A 124 -30.15 11.41 2.80
CA GLY A 124 -30.16 11.82 1.39
C GLY A 124 -29.24 11.02 0.47
N ALA A 125 -28.72 9.87 0.92
CA ALA A 125 -27.95 8.97 0.08
C ALA A 125 -28.80 8.44 -1.09
N LYS A 126 -28.27 8.55 -2.31
CA LYS A 126 -28.94 8.12 -3.54
C LYS A 126 -28.01 7.29 -4.40
N ASP A 127 -28.57 6.24 -4.98
CA ASP A 127 -27.87 5.45 -5.99
C ASP A 127 -27.73 6.25 -7.31
N PRO A 128 -26.98 5.73 -8.30
CA PRO A 128 -26.83 6.39 -9.60
C PRO A 128 -28.14 6.65 -10.34
N ASP A 129 -29.21 5.87 -10.06
CA ASP A 129 -30.55 6.05 -10.62
C ASP A 129 -31.41 7.07 -9.85
N GLY A 130 -30.87 7.65 -8.78
CA GLY A 130 -31.51 8.65 -7.94
C GLY A 130 -32.46 8.09 -6.88
N LYS A 131 -32.49 6.77 -6.69
CA LYS A 131 -33.29 6.09 -5.67
C LYS A 131 -32.55 6.14 -4.33
N THR A 132 -33.31 6.43 -3.27
CA THR A 132 -32.78 6.54 -1.92
C THR A 132 -32.45 5.17 -1.35
N PHE A 133 -31.34 5.06 -0.64
CA PHE A 133 -30.97 3.85 0.08
C PHE A 133 -30.58 4.17 1.53
N ASP A 134 -30.73 3.16 2.38
CA ASP A 134 -30.41 3.20 3.79
C ASP A 134 -28.97 2.70 3.99
N ALA A 135 -28.09 3.59 4.45
CA ALA A 135 -26.69 3.26 4.67
C ALA A 135 -26.10 3.98 5.86
N ILE A 136 -25.05 3.38 6.41
CA ILE A 136 -24.12 4.02 7.33
C ILE A 136 -22.82 4.31 6.61
N TYR A 137 -22.03 5.21 7.18
CA TYR A 137 -20.78 5.66 6.63
C TYR A 137 -19.62 5.12 7.47
N GLY A 138 -18.59 4.60 6.82
CA GLY A 138 -17.44 4.02 7.51
C GLY A 138 -16.22 3.92 6.62
N CYS A 139 -15.05 3.67 7.23
CA CYS A 139 -13.78 3.62 6.53
C CYS A 139 -13.15 2.22 6.54
N ALA A 140 -12.67 1.80 5.39
CA ALA A 140 -12.02 0.53 5.16
C ALA A 140 -10.82 0.67 4.22
N ASP A 141 -10.06 -0.42 4.12
CA ASP A 141 -9.06 -0.62 3.09
C ASP A 141 -9.74 -0.90 1.73
N PHE A 142 -9.20 -0.31 0.67
CA PHE A 142 -9.56 -0.63 -0.71
C PHE A 142 -8.39 -1.31 -1.42
N ASP A 143 -8.66 -2.49 -1.97
CA ASP A 143 -7.70 -3.20 -2.79
C ASP A 143 -7.81 -2.77 -4.26
N THR A 144 -6.85 -1.97 -4.71
CA THR A 144 -6.81 -1.49 -6.10
C THR A 144 -6.52 -2.59 -7.13
N SER A 145 -6.00 -3.74 -6.71
CA SER A 145 -5.73 -4.87 -7.61
C SER A 145 -6.96 -5.74 -7.83
N GLU A 146 -7.80 -5.91 -6.81
CA GLU A 146 -9.04 -6.69 -6.88
C GLU A 146 -10.29 -5.81 -7.10
N LEU A 147 -10.14 -4.47 -7.04
CA LEU A 147 -11.22 -3.49 -7.11
C LEU A 147 -12.29 -3.71 -6.02
N GLU A 148 -11.83 -4.02 -4.81
CA GLU A 148 -12.69 -4.46 -3.70
C GLU A 148 -12.54 -3.58 -2.45
N LEU A 149 -13.67 -3.26 -1.81
CA LEU A 149 -13.72 -2.67 -0.47
C LEU A 149 -13.64 -3.77 0.59
N LEU A 150 -12.66 -3.69 1.47
CA LEU A 150 -12.36 -4.77 2.41
C LEU A 150 -13.08 -4.56 3.76
N PHE A 151 -14.37 -4.26 3.74
CA PHE A 151 -15.20 -4.16 4.96
C PHE A 151 -15.33 -5.49 5.70
N GLY A 152 -15.25 -6.62 4.99
CA GLY A 152 -15.45 -7.95 5.55
C GLY A 152 -16.92 -8.29 5.82
N GLU A 153 -17.83 -7.58 5.17
CA GLU A 153 -19.28 -7.76 5.27
C GLU A 153 -19.82 -8.00 3.84
N GLU A 154 -20.44 -9.16 3.56
CA GLU A 154 -20.93 -9.50 2.20
C GLU A 154 -21.87 -8.40 1.63
N GLY A 155 -22.78 -7.88 2.45
CA GLY A 155 -23.70 -6.82 2.03
C GLY A 155 -23.02 -5.49 1.67
N ALA A 156 -21.82 -5.21 2.20
CA ALA A 156 -21.08 -4.00 1.85
C ALA A 156 -20.51 -4.09 0.43
N ASN A 157 -20.05 -5.27 0.02
CA ASN A 157 -19.57 -5.51 -1.33
C ASN A 157 -20.70 -5.45 -2.36
N ASP A 158 -21.86 -6.03 -2.03
CA ASP A 158 -23.05 -5.96 -2.89
C ASP A 158 -23.52 -4.51 -3.09
N LEU A 159 -23.61 -3.74 -2.01
CA LEU A 159 -23.97 -2.32 -2.10
C LEU A 159 -22.93 -1.52 -2.90
N ALA A 160 -21.63 -1.75 -2.66
CA ALA A 160 -20.57 -1.08 -3.40
C ALA A 160 -20.65 -1.35 -4.91
N ALA A 161 -21.00 -2.59 -5.30
CA ALA A 161 -21.20 -2.96 -6.69
C ALA A 161 -22.43 -2.28 -7.30
N GLU A 162 -23.57 -2.25 -6.59
CA GLU A 162 -24.79 -1.55 -7.02
C GLU A 162 -24.53 -0.05 -7.24
N LEU A 163 -23.77 0.57 -6.35
CA LEU A 163 -23.43 1.99 -6.41
C LEU A 163 -22.32 2.33 -7.42
N GLY A 164 -21.64 1.34 -8.01
CA GLY A 164 -20.45 1.60 -8.83
C GLY A 164 -19.32 2.27 -8.04
N THR A 165 -19.15 1.90 -6.78
CA THR A 165 -18.23 2.57 -5.84
C THR A 165 -16.76 2.39 -6.23
N ALA A 166 -16.36 1.16 -6.58
CA ALA A 166 -14.98 0.87 -6.98
C ALA A 166 -14.50 1.67 -8.21
N PRO A 167 -15.23 1.73 -9.34
CA PRO A 167 -14.80 2.55 -10.47
C PRO A 167 -14.75 4.05 -10.13
N ALA A 168 -15.70 4.57 -9.34
CA ALA A 168 -15.67 5.97 -8.92
C ALA A 168 -14.42 6.29 -8.06
N ILE A 169 -14.10 5.43 -7.08
CA ILE A 169 -12.89 5.58 -6.25
C ILE A 169 -11.62 5.56 -7.11
N ILE A 170 -11.53 4.66 -8.08
CA ILE A 170 -10.37 4.58 -8.98
C ILE A 170 -10.25 5.85 -9.82
N GLU A 171 -11.36 6.31 -10.40
CA GLU A 171 -11.39 7.51 -11.24
C GLU A 171 -10.96 8.76 -10.45
N ASP A 172 -11.46 8.91 -9.22
CA ASP A 172 -11.34 10.14 -8.45
C ASP A 172 -10.12 10.18 -7.52
N CYS A 173 -9.61 9.03 -7.07
CA CYS A 173 -8.58 8.95 -6.04
C CYS A 173 -7.30 8.21 -6.45
N LEU A 174 -7.25 7.53 -7.62
CA LEU A 174 -6.02 6.91 -8.11
C LEU A 174 -5.31 7.79 -9.14
N SER A 175 -4.08 8.19 -8.84
CA SER A 175 -3.26 8.91 -9.83
C SER A 175 -2.83 7.97 -10.95
N THR A 176 -3.08 8.34 -12.19
CA THR A 176 -2.60 7.64 -13.40
C THR A 176 -1.37 8.31 -14.03
N ASN A 177 -0.80 9.32 -13.36
CA ASN A 177 0.34 10.06 -13.88
C ASN A 177 1.61 9.20 -13.85
N ALA A 178 2.34 9.14 -14.96
CA ALA A 178 3.59 8.38 -15.10
C ALA A 178 4.68 8.76 -14.07
N THR A 179 4.59 9.94 -13.44
CA THR A 179 5.49 10.34 -12.34
C THR A 179 5.08 9.79 -10.98
N SER A 180 3.79 9.44 -10.79
CA SER A 180 3.25 8.81 -9.58
C SER A 180 2.93 7.34 -9.88
N ASN A 181 3.93 6.46 -9.86
CA ASN A 181 3.72 5.01 -10.02
C ASN A 181 3.13 4.36 -8.74
N SER A 182 2.31 5.10 -7.98
CA SER A 182 1.65 4.61 -6.79
C SER A 182 0.41 3.83 -7.17
N THR A 183 0.31 2.58 -6.73
CA THR A 183 -0.93 1.79 -6.82
C THR A 183 -1.87 2.05 -5.64
N LEU A 184 -1.49 2.96 -4.73
CA LEU A 184 -2.32 3.38 -3.59
C LEU A 184 -3.17 4.58 -3.98
N LEU A 185 -4.42 4.57 -3.50
CA LEU A 185 -5.28 5.74 -3.57
C LEU A 185 -4.67 6.90 -2.77
N CYS A 186 -4.88 8.12 -3.26
CA CYS A 186 -4.34 9.33 -2.64
C CYS A 186 -2.83 9.23 -2.38
N SER A 187 -2.10 8.53 -3.26
CA SER A 187 -0.67 8.25 -3.17
C SER A 187 -0.24 7.60 -1.84
N GLY A 188 -1.17 7.01 -1.08
CA GLY A 188 -0.98 6.51 0.28
C GLY A 188 -0.87 7.60 1.36
N GLN A 189 -1.03 8.87 0.98
CA GLN A 189 -0.82 10.05 1.82
C GLN A 189 -2.12 10.81 2.11
N GLY A 190 -3.24 10.12 2.04
CA GLY A 190 -4.55 10.67 2.35
C GLY A 190 -5.61 9.60 2.49
N THR A 191 -6.83 10.05 2.70
CA THR A 191 -8.03 9.20 2.73
C THR A 191 -8.92 9.59 1.55
N CYS A 192 -9.39 8.60 0.78
CA CYS A 192 -10.38 8.85 -0.27
C CYS A 192 -11.78 8.91 0.37
N VAL A 193 -12.53 9.96 0.10
CA VAL A 193 -13.86 10.19 0.71
C VAL A 193 -14.82 10.78 -0.30
N PRO A 194 -16.15 10.65 -0.11
CA PRO A 194 -17.12 11.39 -0.89
C PRO A 194 -16.92 12.90 -0.75
N ASP A 195 -17.06 13.63 -1.85
CA ASP A 195 -16.95 15.09 -1.88
C ASP A 195 -18.04 15.78 -1.03
N ALA A 196 -19.20 15.13 -0.91
CA ALA A 196 -20.29 15.47 -0.01
C ALA A 196 -20.97 14.21 0.55
N MET A 197 -21.62 14.34 1.71
CA MET A 197 -22.42 13.26 2.29
C MET A 197 -23.55 12.84 1.34
N GLY A 198 -23.67 11.55 1.08
CA GLY A 198 -24.61 10.96 0.12
C GLY A 198 -24.14 10.98 -1.34
N SER A 199 -22.98 11.57 -1.64
CA SER A 199 -22.38 11.60 -2.98
C SER A 199 -21.62 10.32 -3.31
N LEU A 200 -21.56 9.98 -4.60
CA LEU A 200 -20.73 8.91 -5.17
C LEU A 200 -19.55 9.47 -5.98
N THR A 201 -19.29 10.78 -5.88
CA THR A 201 -18.06 11.42 -6.36
C THR A 201 -17.11 11.54 -5.19
N TYR A 202 -15.84 11.19 -5.41
CA TYR A 202 -14.84 11.12 -4.37
C TYR A 202 -13.75 12.19 -4.57
N ASN A 203 -13.00 12.44 -3.51
CA ASN A 203 -11.77 13.20 -3.57
C ASN A 203 -10.80 12.73 -2.49
N CYS A 204 -9.52 13.00 -2.70
CA CYS A 204 -8.52 12.78 -1.68
C CYS A 204 -8.53 13.87 -0.62
N ARG A 205 -8.50 13.46 0.65
CA ARG A 205 -8.22 14.29 1.81
C ARG A 205 -6.82 14.00 2.27
N CYS A 206 -5.89 14.87 1.91
CA CYS A 206 -4.47 14.66 2.18
C CYS A 206 -4.15 14.79 3.67
N ASN A 207 -3.22 13.96 4.13
CA ASN A 207 -2.62 14.11 5.44
C ASN A 207 -1.88 15.45 5.51
N ILE A 208 -1.83 16.06 6.70
CA ILE A 208 -1.06 17.29 6.93
C ILE A 208 0.38 17.09 6.44
N GLY A 209 0.91 18.03 5.66
CA GLY A 209 2.23 17.92 5.04
C GLY A 209 2.22 17.43 3.59
N TYR A 210 1.06 17.02 3.07
CA TYR A 210 0.86 16.62 1.67
C TYR A 210 -0.22 17.46 0.99
N SER A 211 -0.10 17.61 -0.33
CA SER A 211 -1.04 18.35 -1.18
C SER A 211 -1.13 17.75 -2.58
N GLY A 212 -1.98 18.33 -3.43
CA GLY A 212 -2.32 17.80 -4.75
C GLY A 212 -3.66 17.09 -4.77
N ASN A 213 -4.16 16.77 -5.96
CA ASN A 213 -5.45 16.10 -6.12
C ASN A 213 -5.41 14.65 -5.64
N PHE A 214 -4.23 14.03 -5.64
CA PHE A 214 -3.98 12.68 -5.19
C PHE A 214 -2.94 12.63 -4.07
N CYS A 215 -2.72 13.74 -3.35
CA CYS A 215 -1.75 13.86 -2.26
C CYS A 215 -0.31 13.48 -2.66
N GLU A 216 0.04 13.74 -3.92
CA GLU A 216 1.30 13.36 -4.53
C GLU A 216 2.45 14.33 -4.24
N PHE A 217 2.15 15.53 -3.73
CA PHE A 217 3.15 16.55 -3.42
C PHE A 217 3.41 16.64 -1.93
N ILE A 218 4.69 16.74 -1.57
CA ILE A 218 5.11 17.11 -0.22
C ILE A 218 5.07 18.64 -0.13
N ASP A 219 4.29 19.16 0.81
CA ASP A 219 4.05 20.59 1.00
C ASP A 219 4.84 21.15 2.20
N SER A 220 5.08 20.33 3.23
CA SER A 220 5.89 20.72 4.40
C SER A 220 6.39 19.51 5.19
N ASN A 221 7.29 19.74 6.16
CA ASN A 221 7.72 18.73 7.13
C ASN A 221 6.68 18.41 8.23
N LYS A 222 5.47 18.99 8.17
CA LYS A 222 4.44 18.80 9.19
C LYS A 222 3.87 17.40 9.15
N CYS A 223 3.61 16.82 10.32
CA CYS A 223 3.01 15.51 10.43
C CYS A 223 2.09 15.44 11.65
N GLN A 224 1.13 14.53 11.58
CA GLN A 224 0.23 14.24 12.71
C GLN A 224 0.11 12.74 12.99
N LEU A 225 0.55 11.91 12.04
CA LEU A 225 0.52 10.45 12.18
C LEU A 225 1.92 9.96 12.53
N PRO A 226 2.08 9.10 13.56
CA PRO A 226 3.39 8.54 13.91
C PRO A 226 4.13 7.91 12.73
N GLY A 227 3.37 7.25 11.83
CA GLY A 227 3.87 6.58 10.63
C GLY A 227 3.76 7.40 9.35
N GLN A 228 3.56 8.71 9.40
CA GLN A 228 3.42 9.53 8.20
C GLN A 228 4.72 9.66 7.40
N CYS A 229 5.83 9.84 8.13
CA CYS A 229 7.12 10.18 7.56
C CYS A 229 7.69 9.00 6.78
N ALA A 230 8.22 9.26 5.58
CA ALA A 230 8.65 8.21 4.66
C ALA A 230 9.76 7.32 5.26
N THR A 231 10.75 7.95 5.93
CA THR A 231 11.82 7.25 6.65
C THR A 231 12.20 8.04 7.90
N GLY A 232 11.42 7.85 8.94
CA GLY A 232 11.55 8.59 10.19
C GLY A 232 10.35 8.33 11.09
N VAL A 233 10.18 9.19 12.09
CA VAL A 233 9.00 9.18 12.97
C VAL A 233 8.44 10.58 13.06
N CYS A 234 7.11 10.69 13.16
CA CYS A 234 6.52 11.96 13.50
C CYS A 234 6.72 12.24 14.99
N ASN A 235 7.36 13.36 15.32
CA ASN A 235 7.34 13.86 16.68
C ASN A 235 5.97 14.49 16.93
N LEU A 236 5.15 13.84 17.75
CA LEU A 236 3.77 14.25 18.00
C LEU A 236 3.66 15.53 18.87
N ASP A 237 4.73 15.94 19.54
CA ASP A 237 4.76 17.18 20.32
C ASP A 237 5.07 18.39 19.42
N THR A 238 6.02 18.25 18.49
CA THR A 238 6.38 19.32 17.54
C THR A 238 5.55 19.29 16.25
N GLN A 239 4.86 18.18 16.00
CA GLN A 239 4.13 17.89 14.77
C GLN A 239 5.03 17.97 13.53
N GLU A 240 6.26 17.50 13.65
CA GLU A 240 7.26 17.52 12.58
C GLU A 240 7.97 16.17 12.46
N CYS A 241 8.31 15.79 11.22
CA CYS A 241 9.03 14.55 10.98
C CYS A 241 10.48 14.66 11.47
N GLU A 242 10.90 13.69 12.26
CA GLU A 242 12.28 13.45 12.66
C GLU A 242 12.86 12.34 11.80
N CYS A 243 13.82 12.70 10.96
CA CYS A 243 14.36 11.79 9.95
C CYS A 243 15.35 10.79 10.52
N ALA A 244 15.27 9.56 10.03
CA ALA A 244 16.26 8.55 10.37
C ALA A 244 17.61 8.89 9.71
N ALA A 245 18.69 8.31 10.26
CA ALA A 245 20.03 8.49 9.71
C ALA A 245 20.07 8.14 8.22
N GLY A 246 20.72 8.98 7.40
CA GLY A 246 20.76 8.79 5.95
C GLY A 246 19.66 9.48 5.16
N THR A 247 18.69 10.10 5.85
CA THR A 247 17.56 10.79 5.22
C THR A 247 17.42 12.22 5.73
N THR A 248 16.79 13.06 4.92
CA THR A 248 16.60 14.50 5.17
C THR A 248 15.38 15.01 4.40
N GLY A 249 15.17 16.33 4.42
CA GLY A 249 14.10 17.00 3.71
C GLY A 249 12.73 16.77 4.34
N ASP A 250 11.72 17.42 3.75
CA ASP A 250 10.36 17.33 4.24
C ASP A 250 9.82 15.90 4.11
N GLN A 251 9.10 15.46 5.14
CA GLN A 251 8.59 14.09 5.28
C GLN A 251 9.69 13.00 5.23
N CYS A 252 10.95 13.39 5.42
CA CYS A 252 12.12 12.51 5.31
C CYS A 252 12.18 11.78 3.97
N SER A 253 11.80 12.50 2.92
CA SER A 253 11.67 11.98 1.57
C SER A 253 12.99 12.00 0.78
N GLU A 254 13.97 12.77 1.25
CA GLU A 254 15.24 12.94 0.57
C GLU A 254 16.34 12.09 1.21
N CYS A 255 17.32 11.69 0.42
CA CYS A 255 18.54 11.08 0.96
C CYS A 255 19.57 12.15 1.35
N ASP A 256 20.26 11.94 2.47
CA ASP A 256 21.37 12.79 2.89
C ASP A 256 22.68 12.29 2.28
N ALA A 257 23.15 12.94 1.21
CA ALA A 257 24.38 12.58 0.52
C ALA A 257 25.66 12.66 1.39
N LYS A 258 25.60 13.30 2.57
CA LYS A 258 26.73 13.40 3.51
C LYS A 258 26.76 12.23 4.50
N SER A 259 25.69 11.45 4.59
CA SER A 259 25.58 10.33 5.50
C SER A 259 26.08 9.04 4.87
N SER A 260 26.77 8.20 5.65
CA SER A 260 27.14 6.83 5.24
C SER A 260 25.93 5.91 5.11
N GLU A 261 24.80 6.27 5.74
CA GLU A 261 23.56 5.49 5.77
C GLU A 261 22.60 5.88 4.64
N ALA A 262 23.00 6.81 3.75
CA ALA A 262 22.16 7.26 2.66
C ALA A 262 21.68 6.09 1.79
N CYS A 263 20.42 6.16 1.35
CA CYS A 263 19.81 5.10 0.54
C CYS A 263 19.88 3.71 1.17
N ASN A 264 19.82 3.66 2.51
CA ASN A 264 19.89 2.43 3.29
C ASN A 264 21.16 1.60 2.99
N GLY A 265 22.22 2.24 2.49
CA GLY A 265 23.44 1.58 2.02
C GLY A 265 23.23 0.63 0.83
N LYS A 266 22.12 0.77 0.10
CA LYS A 266 21.72 -0.03 -1.07
C LYS A 266 21.55 0.81 -2.33
N GLY A 267 22.22 1.96 -2.36
CA GLY A 267 22.14 2.89 -3.48
C GLY A 267 23.12 4.04 -3.34
N MET A 268 23.12 4.88 -4.35
CA MET A 268 23.86 6.14 -4.37
C MET A 268 22.89 7.30 -4.23
N CYS A 269 23.13 8.17 -3.26
CA CYS A 269 22.39 9.41 -3.13
C CYS A 269 22.93 10.46 -4.11
N SER A 270 22.07 11.00 -4.97
CA SER A 270 22.42 12.07 -5.92
C SER A 270 21.25 13.03 -6.07
N ASN A 271 21.52 14.34 -5.89
CA ASN A 271 20.50 15.39 -5.91
C ASN A 271 19.30 15.05 -5.01
N SER A 272 19.57 14.67 -3.75
CA SER A 272 18.55 14.28 -2.77
C SER A 272 17.71 13.04 -3.12
N VAL A 273 18.00 12.35 -4.23
CA VAL A 273 17.27 11.15 -4.67
C VAL A 273 18.18 9.93 -4.67
N CYS A 274 17.65 8.81 -4.19
CA CYS A 274 18.35 7.53 -4.23
C CYS A 274 18.30 6.88 -5.60
N LYS A 275 19.47 6.51 -6.11
CA LYS A 275 19.63 5.56 -7.20
C LYS A 275 19.96 4.19 -6.61
N CYS A 276 18.96 3.32 -6.53
CA CYS A 276 19.10 2.01 -5.92
C CYS A 276 19.97 1.06 -6.76
N GLU A 277 20.71 0.20 -6.06
CA GLU A 277 21.45 -0.91 -6.65
C GLU A 277 20.50 -1.97 -7.23
N GLU A 278 21.01 -2.83 -8.10
CA GLU A 278 20.21 -3.87 -8.76
C GLU A 278 19.56 -4.81 -7.74
N GLY A 279 18.22 -4.88 -7.77
CA GLY A 279 17.43 -5.69 -6.85
C GLY A 279 16.89 -4.93 -5.66
N TRP A 280 17.09 -3.61 -5.59
CA TRP A 280 16.51 -2.73 -4.59
C TRP A 280 15.68 -1.62 -5.24
N GLU A 281 14.63 -1.20 -4.56
CA GLU A 281 13.71 -0.15 -5.00
C GLU A 281 13.07 0.61 -3.83
N GLY A 282 12.25 1.60 -4.17
CA GLY A 282 11.63 2.53 -3.23
C GLY A 282 12.47 3.77 -2.98
N LEU A 283 11.85 4.76 -2.33
CA LEU A 283 12.41 6.10 -2.13
C LEU A 283 13.81 6.10 -1.47
N GLN A 284 14.04 5.15 -0.56
CA GLN A 284 15.29 5.00 0.19
C GLN A 284 15.93 3.61 0.01
N CYS A 285 15.61 2.90 -1.07
CA CYS A 285 16.13 1.56 -1.37
C CYS A 285 15.90 0.53 -0.25
N THR A 286 14.72 0.59 0.37
CA THR A 286 14.32 -0.26 1.50
C THR A 286 13.58 -1.52 1.09
N LYS A 287 13.18 -1.64 -0.19
CA LYS A 287 12.41 -2.77 -0.73
C LYS A 287 13.26 -3.60 -1.69
N GLU A 288 13.18 -4.92 -1.59
CA GLU A 288 13.77 -5.83 -2.58
C GLU A 288 12.87 -5.92 -3.82
N SER A 289 13.44 -5.75 -5.01
CA SER A 289 12.69 -5.85 -6.26
C SER A 289 12.34 -7.30 -6.60
N ALA A 290 11.10 -7.53 -7.06
CA ALA A 290 10.59 -8.85 -7.42
C ALA A 290 11.29 -9.51 -8.63
N VAL A 291 12.12 -8.76 -9.37
CA VAL A 291 12.73 -9.15 -10.66
C VAL A 291 13.68 -10.37 -10.53
N LYS A 292 14.16 -10.73 -9.34
CA LYS A 292 15.19 -11.80 -9.19
C LYS A 292 14.67 -13.23 -8.98
N LYS A 293 13.35 -13.49 -8.94
CA LYS A 293 12.87 -14.89 -8.74
C LYS A 293 12.88 -15.77 -9.99
N SER A 294 12.97 -15.21 -11.20
CA SER A 294 12.94 -16.03 -12.45
C SER A 294 14.31 -16.40 -13.03
N ALA A 295 15.42 -15.82 -12.59
CA ALA A 295 16.71 -15.98 -13.28
C ALA A 295 17.65 -17.06 -12.69
N LYS A 296 17.24 -17.82 -11.67
CA LYS A 296 18.12 -18.79 -11.00
C LYS A 296 17.55 -20.22 -10.96
N SER A 297 17.18 -20.76 -12.12
CA SER A 297 17.05 -22.22 -12.30
C SER A 297 17.51 -22.67 -13.69
N THR A 298 18.80 -22.50 -14.00
CA THR A 298 19.49 -23.43 -14.89
C THR A 298 20.94 -23.60 -14.42
N LYS A 299 21.18 -24.58 -13.54
CA LYS A 299 22.53 -25.08 -13.29
C LYS A 299 22.97 -25.94 -14.48
N LYS A 300 24.02 -25.47 -15.15
CA LYS A 300 25.26 -26.20 -15.47
C LYS A 300 25.14 -27.71 -15.72
N ALA A 301 25.33 -28.12 -16.96
CA ALA A 301 26.00 -29.36 -17.31
C ALA A 301 27.28 -29.03 -18.09
N THR A 302 28.37 -29.68 -17.71
CA THR A 302 29.75 -29.43 -18.11
C THR A 302 30.19 -30.53 -19.10
N THR A 303 30.78 -30.08 -20.22
CA THR A 303 31.96 -30.59 -20.97
C THR A 303 32.13 -32.10 -21.25
N GLU A 304 32.33 -32.47 -22.52
CA GLU A 304 33.45 -33.26 -23.11
C GLU A 304 33.47 -33.04 -24.66
N THR A 305 34.50 -32.41 -25.27
CA THR A 305 35.76 -32.93 -25.87
C THR A 305 35.62 -33.82 -27.12
N THR A 306 36.02 -33.34 -28.31
CA THR A 306 37.11 -33.90 -29.18
C THR A 306 37.08 -33.32 -30.61
N SER A 307 38.31 -33.16 -31.14
CA SER A 307 38.83 -32.60 -32.39
C SER A 307 38.10 -32.81 -33.73
N GLY A 308 38.37 -31.86 -34.65
CA GLY A 308 38.91 -32.19 -35.99
C GLY A 308 38.22 -31.52 -37.17
N GLY A 309 38.98 -30.79 -38.00
CA GLY A 309 38.63 -30.55 -39.40
C GLY A 309 38.64 -29.09 -39.89
N THR A 310 39.78 -28.67 -40.43
CA THR A 310 39.94 -27.55 -41.38
C THR A 310 39.17 -27.76 -42.69
N MET A 311 38.61 -26.70 -43.30
CA MET A 311 38.86 -26.26 -44.70
C MET A 311 37.83 -25.21 -45.19
N LEU A 312 38.35 -24.06 -45.62
CA LEU A 312 38.06 -23.23 -46.80
C LEU A 312 36.64 -23.07 -47.39
N SER A 313 36.27 -21.77 -47.47
CA SER A 313 35.92 -20.99 -48.68
C SER A 313 34.58 -21.18 -49.41
N ALA A 314 34.07 -20.00 -49.83
CA ALA A 314 33.45 -19.69 -51.13
C ALA A 314 31.90 -19.62 -51.28
N TYR A 315 31.49 -18.35 -51.50
CA TYR A 315 30.53 -17.82 -52.48
C TYR A 315 29.01 -17.78 -52.22
N SER A 316 28.54 -16.54 -52.46
CA SER A 316 27.18 -15.99 -52.59
C SER A 316 26.22 -16.73 -53.51
N PHE A 317 24.90 -16.54 -53.31
CA PHE A 317 24.02 -15.67 -54.11
C PHE A 317 22.55 -15.89 -53.70
N GLY A 318 21.71 -14.86 -53.85
CA GLY A 318 20.31 -15.07 -54.22
C GLY A 318 19.26 -14.33 -53.40
N SER A 319 19.02 -13.07 -53.76
CA SER A 319 17.73 -12.40 -53.55
C SER A 319 16.69 -12.96 -54.52
N ILE A 320 15.49 -13.34 -54.06
CA ILE A 320 14.29 -13.43 -54.91
C ILE A 320 13.08 -12.89 -54.14
N THR A 321 12.45 -11.91 -54.78
CA THR A 321 11.16 -11.27 -54.51
C THR A 321 9.99 -12.21 -54.80
N MET A 322 8.90 -12.13 -54.03
CA MET A 322 7.60 -12.68 -54.45
C MET A 322 6.48 -11.65 -54.24
N SER A 323 5.86 -11.28 -55.35
CA SER A 323 4.69 -10.41 -55.47
C SER A 323 3.43 -11.11 -54.98
N LEU A 324 2.56 -10.40 -54.26
CA LEU A 324 1.16 -10.80 -54.04
C LEU A 324 0.24 -9.79 -54.71
N ALA A 325 -0.52 -10.27 -55.71
CA ALA A 325 -1.61 -9.55 -56.34
C ALA A 325 -2.88 -9.74 -55.50
N VAL A 326 -3.51 -8.64 -55.12
CA VAL A 326 -4.82 -8.61 -54.46
C VAL A 326 -5.90 -8.40 -55.53
N LEU A 327 -6.83 -9.35 -55.63
CA LEU A 327 -8.07 -9.27 -56.38
C LEU A 327 -9.20 -9.45 -55.38
N LEU A 328 -9.92 -8.39 -55.04
CA LEU A 328 -11.25 -8.48 -54.43
C LEU A 328 -12.16 -7.43 -55.05
N ALA A 329 -13.14 -7.94 -55.77
CA ALA A 329 -14.20 -7.18 -56.42
C ALA A 329 -15.21 -6.67 -55.39
N ALA A 330 -15.72 -5.46 -55.65
CA ALA A 330 -16.76 -4.80 -54.90
C ALA A 330 -18.13 -5.48 -55.10
N ILE A 331 -18.93 -5.55 -54.03
CA ILE A 331 -20.39 -5.62 -54.11
C ILE A 331 -20.95 -4.65 -53.05
N PHE A 332 -21.55 -3.57 -53.53
CA PHE A 332 -22.52 -2.75 -52.81
C PHE A 332 -23.85 -3.51 -52.76
N PHE A 333 -24.63 -3.42 -51.67
CA PHE A 333 -26.03 -2.99 -51.69
C PHE A 333 -26.60 -2.88 -50.27
N ASN A 334 -27.22 -1.71 -50.04
CA ASN A 334 -28.12 -1.26 -48.96
C ASN A 334 -27.57 -1.09 -47.55
#